data_AF-A0A8H5G5K3-F1
#
_entry.id   AF-A0A8H5G5K3-F1
#
_cell.length_a   1.000
_cell.length_b   1.000
_cell.length_c   1.000
_cell.angle_alpha   90.00
_cell.angle_beta   90.00
_cell.angle_gamma   90.00
#
_symmetry.space_group_name_H-M   'P 1'
#
loop_
_entity.id
_entity.type
_entity.pdbx_description
1 polymer ?
#
loop_
_entity_poly.entity_id
_entity_poly.type
_entity_poly.pdbx_seq_one_letter_code
_entity_poly.pdbx_strand_id
1 'polypeptide(L)'
;MIHTRYSLLLLAALCKLAVSAPAASSSASITASASEVSSAIHSSTSSATLPVTTVPFASTDPNEPLWNNTSPDTAPSPERGTLGAPILGPDNIPIDLQNPDLFAPPTTDNGDT
;
A
#
# COMPACT_ATOMS: atom_id res chain seq x y z
N MET A 1 -36.04 -29.77 21.76
CA MET A 1 -34.91 -30.24 22.60
C MET A 1 -33.74 -30.86 21.81
N ILE A 2 -33.66 -30.66 20.50
CA ILE A 2 -32.58 -31.18 19.64
C ILE A 2 -31.53 -30.10 19.28
N HIS A 3 -31.92 -28.83 19.21
CA HIS A 3 -31.02 -27.69 18.93
C HIS A 3 -29.95 -27.45 20.01
N THR A 4 -30.25 -27.77 21.28
CA THR A 4 -29.31 -27.60 22.40
C THR A 4 -28.15 -28.60 22.36
N ARG A 5 -28.31 -29.74 21.66
CA ARG A 5 -27.30 -30.81 21.55
C ARG A 5 -26.25 -30.49 20.48
N TYR A 6 -26.65 -29.84 19.39
CA TYR A 6 -25.73 -29.36 18.34
C TYR A 6 -24.89 -28.16 18.79
N SER A 7 -25.46 -27.28 19.61
CA SER A 7 -24.73 -26.14 20.19
C SER A 7 -23.61 -26.55 21.13
N LEU A 8 -23.75 -27.69 21.81
CA LEU A 8 -22.73 -28.21 22.74
C LEU A 8 -21.61 -28.98 21.99
N LEU A 9 -21.93 -29.55 20.83
CA LEU A 9 -20.96 -30.20 19.93
C LEU A 9 -20.12 -29.18 19.15
N LEU A 10 -20.67 -28.01 18.80
CA LEU A 10 -19.94 -26.93 18.13
C LEU A 10 -18.91 -26.26 19.07
N LEU A 11 -19.23 -26.12 20.36
CA LEU A 11 -18.36 -25.45 21.33
C LEU A 11 -17.09 -26.25 21.67
N ALA A 12 -17.14 -27.58 21.57
CA ALA A 12 -15.96 -28.44 21.78
C ALA A 12 -14.95 -28.39 20.60
N ALA A 13 -15.34 -27.85 19.45
CA ALA A 13 -14.48 -27.74 18.26
C ALA A 13 -13.65 -26.44 18.21
N LEU A 14 -13.92 -25.44 19.07
CA LEU A 14 -13.17 -24.17 19.09
C LEU A 14 -11.93 -24.18 20.01
N CYS A 15 -11.66 -25.27 20.74
CA CYS A 15 -10.54 -25.35 21.70
C CYS A 15 -9.19 -25.77 21.09
N LYS A 16 -8.97 -25.57 19.78
CA LYS A 16 -7.75 -25.99 19.08
C LYS A 16 -7.12 -24.87 18.23
N LEU A 17 -6.97 -23.67 18.79
CA LEU A 17 -5.97 -22.70 18.32
C LEU A 17 -5.13 -22.24 19.51
N ALA A 18 -4.16 -23.07 19.87
CA ALA A 18 -3.08 -22.73 20.77
C ALA A 18 -1.77 -23.04 20.04
N VAL A 19 -1.23 -22.08 19.29
CA VAL A 19 0.14 -22.15 18.78
C VAL A 19 0.77 -20.75 18.81
N SER A 20 1.59 -20.57 19.84
CA SER A 20 2.86 -19.81 19.91
C SER A 20 2.94 -18.43 19.23
N ALA A 21 2.85 -17.37 20.05
CA ALA A 21 3.47 -16.08 19.75
C ALA A 21 4.82 -16.01 20.49
N PRO A 22 5.96 -15.79 19.81
CA PRO A 22 7.23 -15.56 20.50
C PRO A 22 7.18 -14.24 21.27
N ALA A 23 7.29 -14.32 22.60
CA ALA A 23 7.59 -13.20 23.46
C ALA A 23 9.01 -12.71 23.14
N ALA A 24 9.14 -11.62 22.40
CA ALA A 24 10.41 -10.91 22.24
C ALA A 24 10.74 -10.20 23.55
N SER A 25 11.57 -10.82 24.39
CA SER A 25 12.20 -10.14 25.52
C SER A 25 13.61 -10.64 25.69
N SER A 26 14.59 -9.79 25.36
CA SER A 26 15.87 -9.60 26.04
C SER A 26 16.76 -8.72 25.16
N SER A 27 16.86 -7.43 25.49
CA SER A 27 17.91 -6.56 24.98
C SER A 27 19.21 -6.96 25.68
N ALA A 28 20.07 -7.71 24.99
CA ALA A 28 21.39 -8.05 25.50
C ALA A 28 22.29 -6.81 25.42
N SER A 29 22.59 -6.21 26.57
CA SER A 29 23.62 -5.20 26.69
C SER A 29 24.99 -5.86 26.50
N ILE A 30 25.60 -5.70 25.33
CA ILE A 30 27.01 -6.06 25.12
C ILE A 30 27.89 -4.92 25.62
N THR A 31 28.28 -4.97 26.88
CA THR A 31 29.45 -4.23 27.37
C THR A 31 30.69 -4.98 26.87
N ALA A 32 31.32 -4.46 25.82
CA ALA A 32 32.67 -4.87 25.41
C ALA A 32 33.63 -3.71 25.67
N SER A 33 34.40 -3.81 26.75
CA SER A 33 35.52 -2.91 27.03
C SER A 33 36.85 -3.55 26.61
N ALA A 34 37.59 -2.73 25.86
CA ALA A 34 39.04 -2.61 25.76
C ALA A 34 39.85 -3.59 24.88
N SER A 35 40.34 -2.98 23.79
CA SER A 35 41.77 -2.81 23.45
C SER A 35 42.52 -3.96 22.75
N GLU A 36 42.53 -3.88 21.42
CA GLU A 36 43.60 -4.42 20.58
C GLU A 36 44.19 -3.26 19.74
N VAL A 37 45.43 -2.88 20.03
CA VAL A 37 46.20 -1.91 19.22
C VAL A 37 46.63 -2.63 17.94
N SER A 38 45.86 -2.41 16.87
CA SER A 38 46.31 -2.66 15.51
C SER A 38 46.43 -1.31 14.80
N SER A 39 47.65 -0.93 14.44
CA SER A 39 47.90 0.21 13.55
C SER A 39 47.46 -0.18 12.14
N ALA A 40 46.15 -0.12 11.89
CA ALA A 40 45.57 -0.16 10.57
C ALA A 40 45.59 1.26 10.01
N ILE A 41 46.37 1.50 8.95
CA ILE A 41 46.22 2.72 8.16
C ILE A 41 44.86 2.62 7.46
N HIS A 42 43.85 3.20 8.09
CA HIS A 42 42.49 3.25 7.58
C HIS A 42 42.46 4.16 6.34
N SER A 43 41.94 3.64 5.22
CA SER A 43 41.59 4.49 4.08
C SER A 43 40.39 5.35 4.44
N SER A 44 40.46 6.64 4.16
CA SER A 44 39.36 7.57 4.41
C SER A 44 38.19 7.24 3.48
N THR A 45 37.04 6.93 4.03
CA THR A 45 35.79 6.88 3.26
C THR A 45 35.29 8.30 3.05
N SER A 46 35.02 8.67 1.80
CA SER A 46 34.31 9.91 1.50
C SER A 46 32.84 9.59 1.35
N SER A 47 31.98 10.27 2.11
CA SER A 47 30.53 10.19 1.90
C SER A 47 30.15 10.93 0.61
N ALA A 48 29.20 10.37 -0.14
CA ALA A 48 28.56 11.09 -1.24
C ALA A 48 27.64 12.19 -0.67
N THR A 49 27.50 13.30 -1.39
CA THR A 49 26.52 14.34 -1.06
C THR A 49 25.10 13.75 -1.15
N LEU A 50 24.20 14.21 -0.27
CA LEU A 50 22.80 13.80 -0.31
C LEU A 50 22.16 14.18 -1.66
N PRO A 51 21.33 13.31 -2.24
CA PRO A 51 20.57 13.67 -3.44
C PRO A 51 19.62 14.83 -3.11
N VAL A 52 19.53 15.79 -4.03
CA VAL A 52 18.55 16.89 -3.97
C VAL A 52 17.57 16.72 -5.11
N THR A 53 16.29 16.94 -4.85
CA THR A 53 15.28 16.91 -5.91
C THR A 53 15.23 18.25 -6.64
N THR A 54 14.97 18.22 -7.94
CA THR A 54 14.75 19.42 -8.76
C THR A 54 13.27 19.82 -8.82
N VAL A 55 12.38 18.92 -8.39
CA VAL A 55 10.93 19.11 -8.31
C VAL A 55 10.41 18.59 -6.96
N PRO A 56 9.23 19.06 -6.50
CA PRO A 56 8.57 18.48 -5.34
C PRO A 56 8.34 16.98 -5.49
N PHE A 57 8.33 16.25 -4.38
CA PHE A 57 7.91 14.85 -4.38
C PHE A 57 6.45 14.72 -4.82
N ALA A 58 6.11 13.57 -5.40
CA ALA A 58 4.72 13.21 -5.63
C ALA A 58 3.95 13.16 -4.29
N SER A 59 2.64 13.35 -4.36
CA SER A 59 1.79 13.24 -3.16
C SER A 59 1.86 11.82 -2.58
N THR A 60 1.77 11.73 -1.25
CA THR A 60 1.60 10.45 -0.54
C THR A 60 0.14 10.02 -0.44
N ASP A 61 -0.79 10.86 -0.88
CA ASP A 61 -2.21 10.51 -0.92
C ASP A 61 -2.44 9.41 -1.96
N PRO A 62 -3.18 8.34 -1.63
CA PRO A 62 -3.45 7.26 -2.58
C PRO A 62 -4.21 7.75 -3.83
N ASN A 63 -3.82 7.22 -4.99
CA ASN A 63 -4.55 7.40 -6.25
C ASN A 63 -5.80 6.52 -6.27
N GLU A 64 -6.77 6.81 -5.41
CA GLU A 64 -8.02 6.04 -5.39
C GLU A 64 -8.79 6.20 -6.72
N PRO A 65 -9.52 5.16 -7.16
CA PRO A 65 -10.43 5.27 -8.28
C PRO A 65 -11.44 6.40 -8.06
N LEU A 66 -11.65 7.26 -9.06
CA LEU A 66 -12.60 8.38 -8.96
C LEU A 66 -14.04 7.90 -8.78
N TRP A 67 -14.34 6.70 -9.27
CA TRP A 67 -15.67 6.12 -9.28
C TRP A 67 -15.57 4.59 -9.30
N ASN A 68 -16.66 3.91 -8.93
CA ASN A 68 -16.75 2.46 -8.82
C ASN A 68 -18.14 1.98 -9.27
N ASN A 69 -18.39 0.66 -9.31
CA ASN A 69 -19.65 0.10 -9.78
C ASN A 69 -20.91 0.49 -8.99
N THR A 70 -20.77 1.20 -7.86
CA THR A 70 -21.89 1.73 -7.06
C THR A 70 -22.10 3.24 -7.28
N SER A 71 -21.18 3.91 -7.99
CA SER A 71 -21.32 5.30 -8.40
C SER A 71 -22.54 5.45 -9.34
N PRO A 72 -23.25 6.60 -9.31
CA PRO A 72 -24.36 6.82 -10.20
C PRO A 72 -23.90 6.93 -11.66
N ASP A 73 -24.75 6.54 -12.60
CA ASP A 73 -24.43 6.52 -14.04
C ASP A 73 -24.05 7.91 -14.61
N THR A 74 -24.36 8.99 -13.91
CA THR A 74 -23.98 10.36 -14.29
C THR A 74 -22.63 10.82 -13.72
N ALA A 75 -21.96 9.99 -12.92
CA ALA A 75 -20.69 10.33 -12.28
C ALA A 75 -19.45 10.17 -13.17
N PRO A 76 -19.28 9.09 -13.97
CA PRO A 76 -18.05 8.90 -14.72
C PRO A 76 -17.89 9.98 -15.79
N SER A 77 -16.68 10.54 -15.86
CA SER A 77 -16.25 11.51 -16.86
C SER A 77 -14.76 11.24 -17.12
N PRO A 78 -14.26 11.40 -18.36
CA PRO A 78 -12.83 11.28 -18.67
C PRO A 78 -12.04 12.53 -18.26
N GLU A 79 -12.64 13.38 -17.41
CA GLU A 79 -12.01 14.55 -16.82
C GLU A 79 -11.42 14.22 -15.45
N ARG A 80 -10.14 14.55 -15.24
CA ARG A 80 -9.46 14.47 -13.93
C ARG A 80 -8.91 15.85 -13.56
N GLY A 81 -9.60 16.53 -12.66
CA GLY A 81 -9.28 17.91 -12.30
C GLY A 81 -9.54 18.86 -13.47
N THR A 82 -8.51 19.55 -13.95
CA THR A 82 -8.60 20.47 -15.11
C THR A 82 -8.15 19.83 -16.43
N LEU A 83 -7.87 18.53 -16.44
CA LEU A 83 -7.42 17.78 -17.61
C LEU A 83 -8.55 16.89 -18.13
N GLY A 84 -8.66 16.74 -19.45
CA GLY A 84 -9.73 16.00 -20.11
C GLY A 84 -10.80 16.90 -20.74
N ALA A 85 -11.90 16.29 -21.18
CA ALA A 85 -13.05 16.97 -21.79
C ALA A 85 -14.29 16.05 -21.74
N PRO A 86 -15.53 16.57 -21.80
CA PRO A 86 -16.71 15.73 -21.78
C PRO A 86 -16.88 14.92 -23.07
N ILE A 87 -17.48 13.73 -22.95
CA ILE A 87 -17.88 12.93 -24.12
C ILE A 87 -19.10 13.57 -24.77
N LEU A 88 -18.97 13.92 -26.05
CA LEU A 88 -20.05 14.54 -26.83
C LEU A 88 -20.96 13.51 -27.54
N GLY A 89 -20.51 12.26 -27.61
CA GLY A 89 -21.21 11.17 -28.28
C GLY A 89 -21.94 10.22 -27.31
N PRO A 90 -22.53 9.13 -27.83
CA PRO A 90 -23.01 8.04 -27.01
C PRO A 90 -21.87 7.44 -26.17
N ASP A 91 -22.19 7.03 -24.95
CA ASP A 91 -21.23 6.52 -23.99
C ASP A 91 -21.65 5.15 -23.42
N ASN A 92 -20.68 4.35 -22.98
CA ASN A 92 -20.92 3.03 -22.39
C ASN A 92 -20.61 3.07 -20.89
N ILE A 93 -21.42 3.82 -20.15
CA ILE A 93 -21.27 4.05 -18.71
C ILE A 93 -20.91 2.78 -17.89
N PRO A 94 -21.51 1.60 -18.14
CA PRO A 94 -21.10 0.38 -17.45
C PRO A 94 -19.64 -0.02 -17.68
N ILE A 95 -19.08 0.17 -18.89
CA ILE A 95 -17.66 -0.11 -19.16
C ILE A 95 -16.76 0.94 -18.55
N ASP A 96 -17.22 2.19 -18.55
CA ASP A 96 -16.48 3.29 -17.93
C ASP A 96 -16.33 2.92 -16.48
N LEU A 97 -17.42 2.74 -15.71
CA LEU A 97 -17.44 2.34 -14.30
C LEU A 97 -16.57 1.14 -13.91
N GLN A 98 -16.33 0.21 -14.84
CA GLN A 98 -15.43 -0.94 -14.64
C GLN A 98 -13.94 -0.60 -14.79
N ASN A 99 -13.63 0.48 -15.51
CA ASN A 99 -12.26 0.91 -15.85
C ASN A 99 -11.98 2.39 -15.46
N PRO A 100 -12.14 2.78 -14.18
CA PRO A 100 -11.88 4.14 -13.68
C PRO A 100 -10.56 4.75 -14.06
N ASP A 101 -9.50 4.00 -13.84
CA ASP A 101 -8.15 4.49 -14.06
C ASP A 101 -7.71 4.40 -15.51
N LEU A 102 -8.51 3.79 -16.39
CA LEU A 102 -8.29 3.86 -17.83
C LEU A 102 -9.05 5.04 -18.44
N PHE A 103 -10.29 5.26 -18.01
CA PHE A 103 -11.13 6.32 -18.55
C PHE A 103 -10.67 7.71 -18.10
N ALA A 104 -10.20 7.84 -16.86
CA ALA A 104 -9.61 9.05 -16.33
C ALA A 104 -8.30 8.71 -15.59
N PRO A 105 -7.16 8.52 -16.26
CA PRO A 105 -5.94 7.99 -15.64
C PRO A 105 -5.32 8.93 -14.59
N PRO A 106 -4.59 8.40 -13.59
CA PRO A 106 -3.76 9.20 -12.69
C PRO A 106 -2.73 10.02 -13.47
N THR A 107 -2.39 11.20 -12.98
CA THR A 107 -1.43 12.12 -13.64
C THR A 107 0.01 11.61 -13.66
N THR A 108 0.29 10.50 -12.99
CA THR A 108 1.58 9.81 -13.01
C THR A 108 1.75 8.84 -14.18
N ASP A 109 0.68 8.53 -14.92
CA ASP A 109 0.73 7.64 -16.09
C ASP A 109 1.29 8.37 -17.33
N ASN A 110 2.07 7.67 -18.17
CA ASN A 110 2.71 8.25 -19.36
C ASN A 110 3.25 7.19 -20.34
N GLY A 111 2.98 7.40 -21.64
CA GLY A 111 3.66 6.74 -22.76
C GLY A 111 3.02 5.43 -23.23
N ASP A 112 3.50 4.92 -24.36
CA ASP A 112 3.17 3.61 -24.93
C ASP A 112 4.47 2.83 -25.15
N THR A 113 4.54 1.54 -24.78
CA THR A 113 5.67 0.64 -25.13
C THR A 113 5.17 -0.63 -25.78
#